data_AF-A0A0B1T0L4-F1
#
_entry.id   AF-A0A0B1T0L4-F1
#
_cell.length_a   1.000
_cell.length_b   1.000
_cell.length_c   1.000
_cell.angle_alpha   90.00
_cell.angle_beta   90.00
_cell.angle_gamma   90.00
#
_symmetry.space_group_name_H-M   'P 1'
#
loop_
_entity.id
_entity.type
_entity.pdbx_description
1 polymer ?
#
loop_
_entity_poly.entity_id
_entity_poly.type
_entity_poly.pdbx_seq_one_letter_code
_entity_poly.pdbx_strand_id
1 'polypeptide(L)'
;MVHSCSDERHRAALASVESSDENALHSLDSTLKKTTAFMKKLKTLSTPSVPSLIEDLSRLNLSKFVEEMAAGIAETKLKPSDVIPIVDLCVAIASRYSKFPELLLAEIKKGLPLKRTDKITNPGKLRIDVRLLCELILCGVFGKEGLQTLGATLSFLCLTDKGEHANVGLLCSLCRPVGWQIAGIVPTPETNDTISVNQDALEVNTAISADHRKVVNDLFTNYHTGMIRHLEKACATMNVAQKRVKRQERTRGDATSEDKAELETAKAEFERLKALANELSNSLGVPVVELKEEPSDNEEDEAAAMEMDKALAEGHVSLWPDDETRMFYENLIDIRNIVPRSLYKESEERTIQENDLKTSVDEIDVEGLEGDEREGDADVGSENSDEPYRPKTPPSPSPAQINEELSVADPTLITSEEMKLLAQKFFLNLDHLVNRDTTDQSALDFVSNLNTKSYRKKLVKVLYGVPSSRLDLLPFYARLVASLSPVMPDLTTELSTMLIKQFRFEAYSNLNFTCLTLNNTGSRIRNERLYLVR
;
A
#
# COMPACT_ATOMS: atom_id res chain seq x y z
N MET A 1 34.58 -26.85 -15.26
CA MET A 1 35.49 -27.71 -16.06
C MET A 1 36.47 -28.50 -15.20
N VAL A 2 37.31 -27.88 -14.34
CA VAL A 2 38.28 -28.61 -13.48
C VAL A 2 37.59 -29.67 -12.60
N HIS A 3 36.43 -29.33 -12.01
CA HIS A 3 35.63 -30.26 -11.19
C HIS A 3 35.16 -31.51 -11.95
N SER A 4 34.65 -31.32 -13.18
CA SER A 4 34.17 -32.43 -14.03
C SER A 4 35.28 -33.42 -14.42
N CYS A 5 36.52 -32.93 -14.59
CA CYS A 5 37.67 -33.79 -14.84
C CYS A 5 38.06 -34.63 -13.61
N SER A 6 37.81 -34.12 -12.40
CA SER A 6 38.02 -34.86 -11.16
C SER A 6 37.01 -36.00 -11.00
N ASP A 7 35.72 -35.73 -11.29
CA ASP A 7 34.66 -36.74 -11.21
C ASP A 7 34.93 -37.94 -12.14
N GLU A 8 35.39 -37.68 -13.37
CA GLU A 8 35.70 -38.74 -14.34
C GLU A 8 36.90 -39.59 -13.88
N ARG A 9 37.91 -38.97 -13.25
CA ARG A 9 39.03 -39.70 -12.63
C ARG A 9 38.56 -40.57 -11.48
N HIS A 10 37.65 -40.07 -10.64
CA HIS A 10 37.06 -40.85 -9.55
C HIS A 10 36.26 -42.04 -10.08
N ARG A 11 35.48 -41.85 -11.14
CA ARG A 11 34.74 -42.94 -11.81
C ARG A 11 35.67 -44.00 -12.38
N ALA A 12 36.73 -43.59 -13.07
CA ALA A 12 37.74 -44.51 -13.59
C ALA A 12 38.41 -45.30 -12.46
N ALA A 13 38.74 -44.64 -11.34
CA ALA A 13 39.30 -45.30 -10.17
C ALA A 13 38.35 -46.37 -9.61
N LEU A 14 37.05 -46.07 -9.46
CA LEU A 14 36.04 -47.02 -8.98
C LEU A 14 35.78 -48.17 -9.97
N ALA A 15 35.83 -47.91 -11.28
CA ALA A 15 35.66 -48.93 -12.32
C ALA A 15 36.85 -49.90 -12.42
N SER A 16 38.07 -49.45 -12.07
CA SER A 16 39.28 -50.27 -12.05
C SER A 16 39.35 -51.24 -10.86
N VAL A 17 38.40 -51.16 -9.92
CA VAL A 17 38.26 -52.07 -8.79
C VAL A 17 37.61 -53.37 -9.26
N GLU A 18 38.29 -54.12 -10.12
CA GLU A 18 37.96 -55.52 -10.31
C GLU A 18 38.26 -56.26 -9.01
N SER A 19 37.20 -56.75 -8.35
CA SER A 19 37.26 -57.73 -7.26
C SER A 19 38.31 -57.40 -6.19
N SER A 20 37.93 -56.62 -5.17
CA SER A 20 38.71 -56.43 -3.94
C SER A 20 39.44 -57.72 -3.55
N ASP A 21 40.75 -57.75 -3.78
CA ASP A 21 41.60 -58.89 -3.51
C ASP A 21 41.61 -59.08 -1.99
N GLU A 22 40.75 -59.97 -1.49
CA GLU A 22 40.63 -60.31 -0.06
C GLU A 22 42.03 -60.61 0.52
N ASN A 23 42.93 -61.19 -0.28
CA ASN A 23 44.31 -61.47 0.12
C ASN A 23 45.11 -60.18 0.36
N ALA A 24 44.91 -59.14 -0.45
CA ALA A 24 45.53 -57.84 -0.24
C ALA A 24 45.03 -57.18 1.06
N LEU A 25 43.73 -57.29 1.37
CA LEU A 25 43.17 -56.76 2.63
C LEU A 25 43.67 -57.51 3.86
N HIS A 26 43.84 -58.83 3.78
CA HIS A 26 44.39 -59.65 4.87
C HIS A 26 45.84 -59.29 5.24
N SER A 27 46.60 -58.72 4.30
CA SER A 27 47.98 -58.28 4.54
C SER A 27 48.11 -56.95 5.30
N LEU A 28 47.01 -56.19 5.42
CA LEU A 28 47.00 -54.87 6.05
C LEU A 28 46.85 -54.94 7.58
N ASP A 29 47.27 -53.88 8.26
CA ASP A 29 47.27 -53.82 9.72
C ASP A 29 45.84 -53.68 10.27
N SER A 30 45.41 -54.65 11.08
CA SER A 30 44.10 -54.67 11.75
C SER A 30 44.20 -54.42 13.27
N THR A 31 45.32 -53.87 13.75
CA THR A 31 45.55 -53.64 15.19
C THR A 31 44.50 -52.68 15.74
N LEU A 32 43.78 -53.12 16.77
CA LEU A 32 42.66 -52.38 17.36
C LEU A 32 43.03 -50.93 17.74
N LYS A 33 44.25 -50.70 18.24
CA LYS A 33 44.75 -49.36 18.56
C LYS A 33 44.74 -48.42 17.34
N LYS A 34 45.22 -48.88 16.18
CA LYS A 34 45.32 -48.06 14.96
C LYS A 34 43.96 -47.89 14.28
N THR A 35 43.18 -48.95 14.17
CA THR A 35 41.82 -48.87 13.61
C THR A 35 40.91 -47.99 14.47
N THR A 36 40.99 -48.08 15.80
CA THR A 36 40.25 -47.17 16.70
C THR A 36 40.73 -45.72 16.58
N ALA A 37 42.03 -45.49 16.38
CA ALA A 37 42.56 -44.14 16.16
C ALA A 37 42.03 -43.53 14.85
N PHE A 38 41.96 -44.33 13.78
CA PHE A 38 41.31 -43.95 12.53
C PHE A 38 39.85 -43.56 12.74
N MET A 39 39.07 -44.41 13.41
CA MET A 39 37.65 -44.15 13.68
C MET A 39 37.44 -42.90 14.53
N LYS A 40 38.31 -42.62 15.51
CA LYS A 40 38.26 -41.38 16.28
C LYS A 40 38.51 -40.15 15.40
N LYS A 41 39.48 -40.21 14.49
CA LYS A 41 39.79 -39.13 13.55
C LYS A 41 38.62 -38.90 12.57
N LEU A 42 37.96 -39.97 12.12
CA LEU A 42 36.78 -39.90 11.25
C LEU A 42 35.55 -39.28 11.95
N LYS A 43 35.34 -39.55 13.25
CA LYS A 43 34.22 -38.92 13.99
C LYS A 43 34.36 -37.40 14.16
N THR A 44 35.57 -36.87 13.98
CA THR A 44 35.85 -35.42 13.95
C THR A 44 36.33 -35.01 12.56
N LEU A 45 35.63 -35.47 11.52
CA LEU A 45 35.99 -35.25 10.13
C LEU A 45 35.98 -33.76 9.78
N SER A 46 37.02 -33.33 9.07
CA SER A 46 37.19 -31.97 8.57
C SER A 46 38.09 -32.01 7.34
N THR A 47 38.05 -30.97 6.50
CA THR A 47 38.91 -30.87 5.32
C THR A 47 40.39 -31.20 5.59
N PRO A 48 41.05 -30.67 6.65
CA PRO A 48 42.47 -30.95 6.90
C PRO A 48 42.77 -32.39 7.31
N SER A 49 41.80 -33.14 7.85
CA SER A 49 42.03 -34.53 8.28
C SER A 49 41.95 -35.52 7.12
N VAL A 50 41.29 -35.17 6.01
CA VAL A 50 41.06 -36.04 4.84
C VAL A 50 42.34 -36.65 4.26
N PRO A 51 43.42 -35.89 3.93
CA PRO A 51 44.61 -36.50 3.33
C PRO A 51 45.24 -37.57 4.23
N SER A 52 45.30 -37.29 5.54
CA SER A 52 45.83 -38.25 6.52
C SER A 52 44.94 -39.48 6.69
N LEU A 53 43.61 -39.32 6.57
CA LEU A 53 42.67 -40.44 6.59
C LEU A 53 42.85 -41.32 5.34
N ILE A 54 43.03 -40.73 4.16
CA ILE A 54 43.29 -41.50 2.93
C ILE A 54 44.62 -42.26 3.03
N GLU A 55 45.66 -41.65 3.61
CA GLU A 55 46.94 -42.34 3.86
C GLU A 55 46.75 -43.50 4.85
N ASP A 56 46.10 -43.27 5.98
CA ASP A 56 45.83 -44.31 6.99
C ASP A 56 45.00 -45.46 6.39
N LEU A 57 43.98 -45.14 5.58
CA LEU A 57 43.12 -46.08 4.86
C LEU A 57 43.90 -47.02 3.93
N SER A 58 45.02 -46.55 3.37
CA SER A 58 45.88 -47.37 2.51
C SER A 58 46.66 -48.45 3.25
N ARG A 59 46.79 -48.33 4.58
CA ARG A 59 47.65 -49.18 5.42
C ARG A 59 46.86 -50.07 6.39
N LEU A 60 45.58 -49.76 6.62
CA LEU A 60 44.75 -50.41 7.63
C LEU A 60 43.69 -51.32 7.00
N ASN A 61 43.43 -52.45 7.64
CA ASN A 61 42.24 -53.26 7.36
C ASN A 61 41.08 -52.78 8.25
N LEU A 62 40.10 -52.12 7.63
CA LEU A 62 38.93 -51.53 8.27
C LEU A 62 37.63 -52.28 7.91
N SER A 63 37.72 -53.52 7.43
CA SER A 63 36.56 -54.31 6.98
C SER A 63 35.49 -54.46 8.07
N LYS A 64 35.88 -54.48 9.34
CA LYS A 64 34.96 -54.57 10.50
C LYS A 64 34.31 -53.24 10.89
N PHE A 65 34.73 -52.12 10.31
CA PHE A 65 34.31 -50.77 10.68
C PHE A 65 33.55 -50.06 9.56
N VAL A 66 33.23 -50.72 8.45
CA VAL A 66 32.61 -50.09 7.26
C VAL A 66 31.26 -49.44 7.60
N GLU A 67 30.43 -50.10 8.41
CA GLU A 67 29.16 -49.54 8.89
C GLU A 67 29.37 -48.30 9.77
N GLU A 68 30.32 -48.36 10.71
CA GLU A 68 30.66 -47.21 11.56
C GLU A 68 31.26 -46.05 10.75
N MET A 69 31.99 -46.34 9.67
CA MET A 69 32.52 -45.31 8.78
C MET A 69 31.39 -44.59 8.03
N ALA A 70 30.44 -45.35 7.49
CA ALA A 70 29.26 -44.80 6.81
C ALA A 70 28.43 -43.92 7.75
N ALA A 71 28.11 -44.42 8.95
CA ALA A 71 27.38 -43.66 9.96
C ALA A 71 28.15 -42.40 10.41
N GLY A 72 29.45 -42.54 10.69
CA GLY A 72 30.28 -41.41 11.12
C GLY A 72 30.34 -40.28 10.08
N ILE A 73 30.46 -40.61 8.80
CA ILE A 73 30.46 -39.61 7.72
C ILE A 73 29.09 -38.94 7.60
N ALA A 74 28.01 -39.73 7.61
CA ALA A 74 26.65 -39.20 7.47
C ALA A 74 26.20 -38.32 8.64
N GLU A 75 26.65 -38.60 9.87
CA GLU A 75 26.31 -37.84 11.08
C GLU A 75 27.17 -36.58 11.27
N THR A 76 28.32 -36.50 10.60
CA THR A 76 29.24 -35.35 10.77
C THR A 76 28.56 -34.05 10.33
N LYS A 77 28.73 -33.00 11.12
CA LYS A 77 28.28 -31.65 10.76
C LYS A 77 29.26 -31.00 9.78
N LEU A 78 28.90 -31.02 8.50
CA LEU A 78 29.74 -30.52 7.41
C LEU A 78 29.45 -29.06 7.06
N LYS A 79 30.47 -28.35 6.57
CA LYS A 79 30.34 -27.05 5.91
C LYS A 79 30.38 -27.23 4.38
N PRO A 80 29.91 -26.24 3.59
CA PRO A 80 29.99 -26.32 2.13
C PRO A 80 31.41 -26.60 1.59
N SER A 81 32.44 -26.03 2.23
CA SER A 81 33.84 -26.25 1.85
C SER A 81 34.34 -27.67 2.11
N ASP A 82 33.69 -28.43 3.00
CA ASP A 82 34.10 -29.79 3.36
C ASP A 82 33.60 -30.83 2.36
N VAL A 83 32.64 -30.49 1.49
CA VAL A 83 31.97 -31.46 0.61
C VAL A 83 32.97 -32.16 -0.32
N ILE A 84 33.76 -31.41 -1.09
CA ILE A 84 34.67 -32.00 -2.08
C ILE A 84 35.76 -32.88 -1.42
N PRO A 85 36.48 -32.41 -0.39
CA PRO A 85 37.44 -33.27 0.31
C PRO A 85 36.83 -34.55 0.88
N ILE A 86 35.59 -34.49 1.36
CA ILE A 86 34.91 -35.67 1.89
C ILE A 86 34.46 -36.62 0.79
N VAL A 87 34.10 -36.11 -0.39
CA VAL A 87 33.85 -36.93 -1.58
C VAL A 87 35.12 -37.71 -1.95
N ASP A 88 36.30 -37.08 -1.91
CA ASP A 88 37.58 -37.77 -2.16
C ASP A 88 37.80 -38.94 -1.18
N LEU A 89 37.54 -38.71 0.12
CA LEU A 89 37.60 -39.76 1.13
C LEU A 89 36.58 -40.88 0.86
N CYS A 90 35.34 -40.53 0.52
CA CYS A 90 34.30 -41.50 0.20
C CYS A 90 34.66 -42.35 -1.03
N VAL A 91 35.25 -41.75 -2.06
CA VAL A 91 35.75 -42.47 -3.25
C VAL A 91 36.89 -43.42 -2.84
N ALA A 92 37.80 -42.99 -1.99
CA ALA A 92 38.90 -43.82 -1.49
C ALA A 92 38.41 -45.00 -0.62
N ILE A 93 37.35 -44.81 0.17
CA ILE A 93 36.74 -45.89 0.95
C ILE A 93 35.96 -46.85 0.03
N ALA A 94 35.15 -46.30 -0.88
CA ALA A 94 34.36 -47.08 -1.84
C ALA A 94 35.23 -47.93 -2.77
N SER A 95 36.41 -47.45 -3.15
CA SER A 95 37.34 -48.22 -3.98
C SER A 95 37.97 -49.43 -3.27
N ARG A 96 37.85 -49.51 -1.93
CA ARG A 96 38.36 -50.64 -1.13
C ARG A 96 37.24 -51.52 -0.58
N TYR A 97 36.11 -50.93 -0.22
CA TYR A 97 35.01 -51.60 0.46
C TYR A 97 33.72 -51.48 -0.35
N SER A 98 33.41 -52.51 -1.13
CA SER A 98 32.25 -52.53 -2.05
C SER A 98 30.89 -52.34 -1.36
N LYS A 99 30.76 -52.68 -0.07
CA LYS A 99 29.54 -52.46 0.72
C LYS A 99 29.37 -51.02 1.22
N PHE A 100 30.44 -50.22 1.23
CA PHE A 100 30.40 -48.87 1.79
C PHE A 100 29.36 -47.95 1.13
N PRO A 101 29.21 -47.90 -0.21
CA PRO A 101 28.24 -47.01 -0.83
C PRO A 101 26.79 -47.30 -0.43
N GLU A 102 26.40 -48.57 -0.34
CA GLU A 102 25.04 -48.97 0.08
C GLU A 102 24.77 -48.52 1.53
N LEU A 103 25.74 -48.75 2.42
CA LEU A 103 25.64 -48.36 3.83
C LEU A 103 25.58 -46.83 3.99
N LEU A 104 26.43 -46.09 3.27
CA LEU A 104 26.44 -44.63 3.33
C LEU A 104 25.13 -44.02 2.80
N LEU A 105 24.60 -44.56 1.70
CA LEU A 105 23.32 -44.10 1.16
C LEU A 105 22.17 -44.36 2.15
N ALA A 106 22.16 -45.52 2.81
CA ALA A 106 21.17 -45.85 3.84
C ALA A 106 21.20 -44.87 5.03
N GLU A 107 22.39 -44.43 5.45
CA GLU A 107 22.54 -43.44 6.53
C GLU A 107 22.10 -42.03 6.09
N ILE A 108 22.52 -41.57 4.91
CA ILE A 108 22.11 -40.25 4.37
C ILE A 108 20.59 -40.18 4.21
N LYS A 109 19.96 -41.27 3.71
CA LYS A 109 18.49 -41.36 3.54
C LYS A 109 17.70 -41.04 4.81
N LYS A 110 18.23 -41.34 6.00
CA LYS A 110 17.55 -41.06 7.29
C LYS A 110 17.35 -39.55 7.51
N GLY A 111 18.20 -38.71 6.92
CA GLY A 111 18.12 -37.25 7.01
C GLY A 111 17.35 -36.56 5.87
N LEU A 112 16.94 -37.32 4.83
CA LEU A 112 16.29 -36.76 3.64
C LEU A 112 14.76 -36.90 3.71
N PRO A 113 14.00 -35.88 3.27
CA PRO A 113 12.56 -36.02 3.09
C PRO A 113 12.29 -36.75 1.76
N LEU A 114 11.72 -37.96 1.85
CA LEU A 114 11.51 -38.84 0.68
C LEU A 114 10.02 -39.01 0.35
N LYS A 115 9.13 -38.75 1.32
CA LYS A 115 7.68 -38.83 1.16
C LYS A 115 7.06 -37.44 1.36
N ARG A 116 5.94 -37.19 0.69
CA ARG A 116 5.21 -35.91 0.80
C ARG A 116 4.76 -35.54 2.23
N THR A 117 4.66 -36.51 3.12
CA THR A 117 4.28 -36.32 4.53
C THR A 117 5.48 -36.03 5.45
N ASP A 118 6.70 -36.14 4.95
CA ASP A 118 7.90 -35.93 5.75
C ASP A 118 8.05 -34.45 6.11
N LYS A 119 8.79 -34.18 7.19
CA LYS A 119 9.10 -32.83 7.66
C LYS A 119 10.60 -32.60 7.64
N ILE A 120 11.01 -31.41 7.23
CA ILE A 120 12.41 -31.00 7.30
C ILE A 120 12.72 -30.63 8.74
N THR A 121 13.52 -31.46 9.42
CA THR A 121 13.95 -31.22 10.80
C THR A 121 15.16 -30.29 10.89
N ASN A 122 16.10 -30.43 9.95
CA ASN A 122 17.32 -29.62 9.91
C ASN A 122 17.62 -29.12 8.49
N PRO A 123 17.10 -27.93 8.10
CA PRO A 123 17.30 -27.37 6.77
C PRO A 123 18.79 -27.15 6.41
N GLY A 124 19.60 -26.78 7.41
CA GLY A 124 21.03 -26.54 7.22
C GLY A 124 21.79 -27.81 6.86
N LYS A 125 21.52 -28.92 7.57
CA LYS A 125 22.09 -30.23 7.24
C LYS A 125 21.56 -30.77 5.91
N LEU A 126 20.24 -30.67 5.69
CA LEU A 126 19.62 -31.12 4.44
C LEU A 126 20.27 -30.47 3.20
N ARG A 127 20.58 -29.18 3.27
CA ARG A 127 21.30 -28.47 2.20
C ARG A 127 22.63 -29.12 1.84
N ILE A 128 23.42 -29.48 2.85
CA ILE A 128 24.73 -30.10 2.65
C ILE A 128 24.61 -31.55 2.21
N ASP A 129 23.66 -32.30 2.79
CA ASP A 129 23.45 -33.72 2.46
C ASP A 129 22.97 -33.90 1.02
N VAL A 130 22.07 -33.03 0.52
CA VAL A 130 21.65 -33.08 -0.89
C VAL A 130 22.81 -32.71 -1.81
N ARG A 131 23.65 -31.74 -1.43
CA ARG A 131 24.85 -31.40 -2.19
C ARG A 131 25.83 -32.58 -2.25
N LEU A 132 26.11 -33.20 -1.11
CA LEU A 132 26.97 -34.37 -1.00
C LEU A 132 26.41 -35.54 -1.82
N LEU A 133 25.11 -35.79 -1.77
CA LEU A 133 24.42 -36.81 -2.58
C LEU A 133 24.66 -36.59 -4.08
N CYS A 134 24.53 -35.36 -4.58
CA CYS A 134 24.83 -35.04 -5.98
C CYS A 134 26.27 -35.38 -6.35
N GLU A 135 27.26 -34.93 -5.56
CA GLU A 135 28.68 -35.19 -5.85
C GLU A 135 29.02 -36.68 -5.84
N LEU A 136 28.49 -37.43 -4.87
CA LEU A 136 28.71 -38.87 -4.77
C LEU A 136 28.07 -39.65 -5.94
N ILE A 137 26.97 -39.17 -6.51
CA ILE A 137 26.42 -39.71 -7.77
C ILE A 137 27.35 -39.38 -8.95
N LEU A 138 27.82 -38.13 -9.03
CA LEU A 138 28.70 -37.66 -10.12
C LEU A 138 30.05 -38.39 -10.10
N CYS A 139 30.62 -38.68 -8.94
CA CYS A 139 31.84 -39.48 -8.81
C CYS A 139 31.61 -40.99 -8.98
N GLY A 140 30.35 -41.46 -9.07
CA GLY A 140 30.02 -42.88 -9.26
C GLY A 140 30.04 -43.72 -7.99
N VAL A 141 30.16 -43.10 -6.80
CA VAL A 141 29.98 -43.80 -5.51
C VAL A 141 28.55 -44.31 -5.42
N PHE A 142 27.56 -43.49 -5.76
CA PHE A 142 26.17 -43.91 -5.82
C PHE A 142 25.70 -44.16 -7.25
N GLY A 143 25.10 -45.32 -7.47
CA GLY A 143 24.47 -45.69 -8.74
C GLY A 143 22.99 -45.28 -8.82
N LYS A 144 22.19 -46.17 -9.43
CA LYS A 144 20.75 -45.95 -9.70
C LYS A 144 19.94 -45.58 -8.45
N GLU A 145 20.20 -46.23 -7.32
CA GLU A 145 19.46 -45.97 -6.08
C GLU A 145 19.72 -44.57 -5.53
N GLY A 146 20.95 -44.06 -5.64
CA GLY A 146 21.28 -42.69 -5.28
C GLY A 146 20.53 -41.68 -6.15
N LEU A 147 20.47 -41.93 -7.46
CA LEU A 147 19.74 -41.08 -8.39
C LEU A 147 18.22 -41.07 -8.10
N GLN A 148 17.63 -42.22 -7.78
CA GLN A 148 16.23 -42.32 -7.35
C GLN A 148 15.97 -41.53 -6.05
N THR A 149 16.91 -41.62 -5.10
CA THR A 149 16.85 -40.89 -3.83
C THR A 149 16.91 -39.39 -4.08
N LEU A 150 17.84 -38.92 -4.92
CA LEU A 150 17.95 -37.52 -5.31
C LEU A 150 16.65 -37.02 -5.95
N GLY A 151 16.11 -37.77 -6.92
CA GLY A 151 14.85 -37.43 -7.58
C GLY A 151 13.68 -37.31 -6.61
N ALA A 152 13.55 -38.24 -5.65
CA ALA A 152 12.51 -38.19 -4.62
C ALA A 152 12.66 -36.97 -3.71
N THR A 153 13.89 -36.65 -3.26
CA THR A 153 14.16 -35.48 -2.42
C THR A 153 13.88 -34.17 -3.16
N LEU A 154 14.37 -34.01 -4.39
CA LEU A 154 14.11 -32.79 -5.18
C LEU A 154 12.62 -32.64 -5.49
N SER A 155 11.92 -33.75 -5.78
CA SER A 155 10.47 -33.74 -5.96
C SER A 155 9.73 -33.31 -4.70
N PHE A 156 10.14 -33.81 -3.52
CA PHE A 156 9.59 -33.35 -2.24
C PHE A 156 9.77 -31.84 -2.10
N LEU A 157 11.01 -31.35 -2.24
CA LEU A 157 11.36 -29.94 -2.03
C LEU A 157 10.58 -28.99 -2.95
N CYS A 158 10.40 -29.36 -4.22
CA CYS A 158 9.72 -28.51 -5.19
C CYS A 158 8.18 -28.62 -5.11
N LEU A 159 7.64 -29.78 -4.75
CA LEU A 159 6.18 -30.01 -4.83
C LEU A 159 5.43 -29.70 -3.53
N THR A 160 6.10 -29.71 -2.38
CA THR A 160 5.46 -29.42 -1.07
C THR A 160 5.55 -27.96 -0.68
N ASP A 161 6.51 -27.21 -1.22
CA ASP A 161 6.79 -25.82 -0.83
C ASP A 161 6.15 -24.82 -1.81
N LYS A 162 4.86 -24.57 -1.62
CA LYS A 162 4.05 -23.70 -2.51
C LYS A 162 3.63 -22.36 -1.90
N GLY A 163 3.85 -22.16 -0.60
CA GLY A 163 3.45 -20.96 0.13
C GLY A 163 4.66 -20.12 0.52
N GLU A 164 5.36 -20.54 1.57
CA GLU A 164 6.48 -19.79 2.14
C GLU A 164 7.74 -19.73 1.25
N HIS A 165 7.89 -20.68 0.32
CA HIS A 165 9.08 -20.84 -0.52
C HIS A 165 10.36 -21.04 0.30
N ALA A 166 10.26 -21.79 1.40
CA ALA A 166 11.34 -22.02 2.36
C ALA A 166 12.55 -22.77 1.76
N ASN A 167 12.35 -23.49 0.66
CA ASN A 167 13.39 -24.30 0.02
C ASN A 167 14.23 -23.54 -1.02
N VAL A 168 13.88 -22.29 -1.38
CA VAL A 168 14.60 -21.48 -2.39
C VAL A 168 16.11 -21.47 -2.12
N GLY A 169 16.53 -21.08 -0.92
CA GLY A 169 17.96 -20.98 -0.59
C GLY A 169 18.71 -22.31 -0.68
N LEU A 170 18.03 -23.45 -0.48
CA LEU A 170 18.63 -24.77 -0.70
C LEU A 170 18.80 -25.03 -2.20
N LEU A 171 17.75 -24.81 -3.00
CA LEU A 171 17.80 -25.01 -4.45
C LEU A 171 18.87 -24.12 -5.11
N CYS A 172 18.95 -22.85 -4.71
CA CYS A 172 19.97 -21.91 -5.17
C CYS A 172 21.40 -22.39 -4.86
N SER A 173 21.61 -23.00 -3.69
CA SER A 173 22.91 -23.55 -3.29
C SER A 173 23.33 -24.81 -4.07
N LEU A 174 22.39 -25.49 -4.71
CA LEU A 174 22.67 -26.62 -5.61
C LEU A 174 22.90 -26.16 -7.05
N CYS A 175 22.10 -25.20 -7.53
CA CYS A 175 22.16 -24.74 -8.91
C CYS A 175 23.51 -24.14 -9.26
N ARG A 176 24.08 -23.31 -8.37
CA ARG A 176 25.37 -22.66 -8.64
C ARG A 176 26.51 -23.64 -8.90
N PRO A 177 26.75 -24.64 -8.02
CA PRO A 177 28.00 -25.38 -8.12
C PRO A 177 27.84 -26.79 -8.70
N VAL A 178 26.61 -27.31 -8.90
CA VAL A 178 26.34 -28.58 -9.64
C VAL A 178 25.15 -28.49 -10.61
N GLY A 179 24.47 -27.35 -10.73
CA GLY A 179 23.24 -27.23 -11.52
C GLY A 179 23.40 -27.63 -12.99
N TRP A 180 24.55 -27.32 -13.60
CA TRP A 180 24.83 -27.71 -14.98
C TRP A 180 24.95 -29.23 -15.14
N GLN A 181 25.47 -29.94 -14.13
CA GLN A 181 25.61 -31.40 -14.15
C GLN A 181 24.27 -32.11 -13.95
N ILE A 182 23.46 -31.64 -12.99
CA ILE A 182 22.25 -32.35 -12.55
C ILE A 182 20.98 -31.91 -13.28
N ALA A 183 20.96 -30.70 -13.85
CA ALA A 183 19.78 -30.08 -14.44
C ALA A 183 20.08 -29.30 -15.73
N GLY A 184 21.33 -29.27 -16.20
CA GLY A 184 21.71 -28.45 -17.36
C GLY A 184 21.54 -26.95 -17.14
N ILE A 185 21.54 -26.48 -15.90
CA ILE A 185 21.34 -25.06 -15.56
C ILE A 185 22.66 -24.31 -15.54
N VAL A 186 22.69 -23.13 -16.18
CA VAL A 186 23.80 -22.19 -16.11
C VAL A 186 23.33 -20.94 -15.38
N PRO A 187 23.76 -20.70 -14.13
CA PRO A 187 23.37 -19.51 -13.38
C PRO A 187 23.80 -18.20 -14.06
N THR A 188 23.08 -17.13 -13.76
CA THR A 188 23.45 -15.76 -14.16
C THR A 188 24.77 -15.37 -13.48
N PRO A 189 25.73 -14.74 -14.21
CA PRO A 189 26.97 -14.21 -13.64
C PRO A 189 26.73 -13.27 -12.44
N GLU A 190 27.41 -13.50 -11.32
CA GLU A 190 27.29 -12.64 -10.12
C GLU A 190 28.12 -11.35 -10.21
N THR A 191 29.17 -11.37 -11.03
CA THR A 191 30.09 -10.24 -11.24
C THR A 191 30.42 -10.07 -12.72
N ASN A 192 30.80 -8.86 -13.12
CA ASN A 192 31.22 -8.55 -14.50
C ASN A 192 32.48 -9.32 -14.94
N ASP A 193 33.26 -9.84 -13.99
CA ASP A 193 34.45 -10.65 -14.24
C ASP A 193 34.11 -12.13 -14.49
N THR A 194 32.84 -12.53 -14.35
CA THR A 194 32.38 -13.90 -14.56
C THR A 194 31.95 -14.08 -16.02
N ILE A 195 32.59 -15.03 -16.72
CA ILE A 195 32.32 -15.31 -18.13
C ILE A 195 30.97 -16.03 -18.26
N SER A 196 30.07 -15.49 -19.09
CA SER A 196 28.85 -16.20 -19.49
C SER A 196 29.23 -17.36 -20.42
N VAL A 197 28.82 -18.58 -20.05
CA VAL A 197 29.09 -19.80 -20.81
C VAL A 197 27.77 -20.27 -21.44
N ASN A 198 27.78 -20.55 -22.74
CA ASN A 198 26.61 -21.13 -23.40
C ASN A 198 26.29 -22.50 -22.80
N GLN A 199 25.00 -22.80 -22.64
CA GLN A 199 24.51 -24.05 -22.04
C GLN A 199 25.11 -25.31 -22.72
N ASP A 200 25.31 -25.26 -24.03
CA ASP A 200 25.85 -26.37 -24.83
C ASP A 200 27.38 -26.49 -24.78
N ALA A 201 28.08 -25.50 -24.20
CA ALA A 201 29.54 -25.49 -24.12
C ALA A 201 30.08 -26.22 -22.88
N LEU A 202 29.21 -26.64 -21.96
CA LEU A 202 29.61 -27.35 -20.75
C LEU A 202 29.54 -28.86 -20.94
N GLU A 203 30.68 -29.53 -20.77
CA GLU A 203 30.72 -30.98 -20.68
C GLU A 203 29.92 -31.47 -19.47
N VAL A 204 28.99 -32.40 -19.72
CA VAL A 204 28.12 -32.99 -18.70
C VAL A 204 28.52 -34.43 -18.42
N ASN A 205 28.46 -34.80 -17.15
CA ASN A 205 28.81 -36.14 -16.68
C ASN A 205 27.75 -37.16 -17.14
N THR A 206 28.20 -38.34 -17.56
CA THR A 206 27.36 -39.46 -18.02
C THR A 206 26.64 -40.18 -16.87
N ALA A 207 27.00 -39.89 -15.61
CA ALA A 207 26.33 -40.31 -14.38
C ALA A 207 24.82 -40.15 -14.42
N ILE A 208 24.40 -39.02 -14.98
CA ILE A 208 23.02 -38.59 -15.06
C ILE A 208 22.71 -38.55 -16.55
N SER A 209 21.69 -39.29 -16.98
CA SER A 209 21.28 -39.26 -18.39
C SER A 209 20.63 -37.92 -18.74
N ALA A 210 20.52 -37.63 -20.03
CA ALA A 210 19.82 -36.44 -20.51
C ALA A 210 18.36 -36.40 -20.02
N ASP A 211 17.67 -37.54 -20.00
CA ASP A 211 16.29 -37.64 -19.52
C ASP A 211 16.18 -37.30 -18.03
N HIS A 212 17.07 -37.83 -17.19
CA HIS A 212 17.07 -37.52 -15.75
C HIS A 212 17.40 -36.04 -15.51
N ARG A 213 18.37 -35.47 -16.24
CA ARG A 213 18.67 -34.02 -16.18
C ARG A 213 17.44 -33.19 -16.53
N LYS A 214 16.74 -33.57 -17.60
CA LYS A 214 15.52 -32.88 -18.03
C LYS A 214 14.45 -32.92 -16.94
N VAL A 215 14.23 -34.06 -16.29
CA VAL A 215 13.27 -34.17 -15.17
C VAL A 215 13.61 -33.22 -14.02
N VAL A 216 14.89 -33.12 -13.64
CA VAL A 216 15.32 -32.19 -12.59
C VAL A 216 15.17 -30.73 -13.03
N ASN A 217 15.51 -30.42 -14.29
CA ASN A 217 15.30 -29.09 -14.85
C ASN A 217 13.81 -28.70 -14.81
N ASP A 218 12.93 -29.59 -15.26
CA ASP A 218 11.49 -29.38 -15.25
C ASP A 218 10.97 -29.14 -13.82
N LEU A 219 11.49 -29.85 -12.82
CA LEU A 219 11.13 -29.60 -11.41
C LEU A 219 11.48 -28.16 -10.97
N PHE A 220 12.70 -27.70 -11.26
CA PHE A 220 13.14 -26.36 -10.87
C PHE A 220 12.41 -25.27 -11.64
N THR A 221 12.20 -25.45 -12.94
CA THR A 221 11.44 -24.53 -13.79
C THR A 221 9.98 -24.43 -13.37
N ASN A 222 9.34 -25.55 -13.02
CA ASN A 222 7.97 -25.56 -12.51
C ASN A 222 7.87 -24.89 -11.13
N TYR A 223 8.86 -25.09 -10.25
CA TYR A 223 8.93 -24.41 -8.96
C TYR A 223 9.05 -22.89 -9.13
N HIS A 224 9.97 -22.44 -10.00
CA HIS A 224 10.13 -21.03 -10.36
C HIS A 224 8.83 -20.43 -10.91
N THR A 225 8.21 -21.10 -11.89
CA THR A 225 6.93 -20.66 -12.47
C THR A 225 5.83 -20.53 -11.40
N GLY A 226 5.77 -21.48 -10.46
CA GLY A 226 4.85 -21.43 -9.33
C GLY A 226 5.09 -20.22 -8.42
N MET A 227 6.35 -19.90 -8.14
CA MET A 227 6.74 -18.75 -7.32
C MET A 227 6.47 -17.42 -8.02
N ILE A 228 6.72 -17.30 -9.34
CA ILE A 228 6.37 -16.09 -10.09
C ILE A 228 4.85 -15.83 -10.02
N ARG A 229 4.02 -16.87 -10.18
CA ARG A 229 2.56 -16.74 -10.00
C ARG A 229 2.16 -16.33 -8.58
N HIS A 230 2.92 -16.73 -7.57
CA HIS A 230 2.66 -16.30 -6.20
C HIS A 230 3.05 -14.83 -6.00
N LEU A 231 4.20 -14.42 -6.52
CA LEU A 231 4.67 -13.04 -6.52
C LEU A 231 3.68 -12.10 -7.25
N GLU A 232 3.16 -12.50 -8.40
CA GLU A 232 2.12 -11.75 -9.14
C GLU A 232 0.87 -11.54 -8.28
N LYS A 233 0.41 -12.57 -7.56
CA LYS A 233 -0.73 -12.46 -6.63
C LYS A 233 -0.45 -11.54 -5.45
N ALA A 234 0.76 -11.61 -4.89
CA ALA A 234 1.18 -10.73 -3.80
C ALA A 234 1.22 -9.26 -4.26
N CYS A 235 1.74 -9.00 -5.46
CA CYS A 235 1.74 -7.67 -6.10
C CYS A 235 0.31 -7.15 -6.29
N ALA A 236 -0.60 -7.96 -6.84
CA ALA A 236 -2.00 -7.58 -7.00
C ALA A 236 -2.68 -7.27 -5.65
N THR A 237 -2.40 -8.08 -4.63
CA THR A 237 -2.93 -7.88 -3.27
C THR A 237 -2.43 -6.58 -2.65
N MET A 238 -1.14 -6.30 -2.78
CA MET A 238 -0.53 -5.04 -2.34
C MET A 238 -1.14 -3.84 -3.07
N ASN A 239 -1.29 -3.90 -4.39
CA ASN A 239 -1.88 -2.82 -5.18
C ASN A 239 -3.32 -2.52 -4.75
N VAL A 240 -4.13 -3.55 -4.48
CA VAL A 240 -5.51 -3.37 -3.97
C VAL A 240 -5.53 -2.69 -2.60
N ALA A 241 -4.68 -3.15 -1.66
CA ALA A 241 -4.58 -2.53 -0.34
C ALA A 241 -4.11 -1.06 -0.44
N GLN A 242 -3.15 -0.78 -1.33
CA GLN A 242 -2.63 0.56 -1.57
C GLN A 242 -3.70 1.49 -2.13
N LYS A 243 -4.48 1.03 -3.12
CA LYS A 243 -5.62 1.79 -3.68
C LYS A 243 -6.66 2.07 -2.59
N ARG A 244 -6.92 1.11 -1.69
CA ARG A 244 -7.90 1.26 -0.60
C ARG A 244 -7.48 2.31 0.44
N VAL A 245 -6.24 2.25 0.92
CA VAL A 245 -5.66 3.23 1.85
C VAL A 245 -5.69 4.63 1.25
N LYS A 246 -5.14 4.81 0.04
CA LYS A 246 -5.12 6.10 -0.66
C LYS A 246 -6.54 6.68 -0.85
N ARG A 247 -7.54 5.84 -1.15
CA ARG A 247 -8.94 6.28 -1.28
C ARG A 247 -9.49 6.81 0.05
N GLN A 248 -9.24 6.13 1.16
CA GLN A 248 -9.74 6.56 2.47
C GLN A 248 -9.10 7.87 2.93
N GLU A 249 -7.77 7.99 2.80
CA GLU A 249 -7.02 9.21 3.10
C GLU A 249 -7.62 10.42 2.36
N ARG A 250 -8.07 10.24 1.12
CA ARG A 250 -8.74 11.30 0.35
C ARG A 250 -10.16 11.59 0.81
N THR A 251 -10.98 10.56 0.99
CA THR A 251 -12.42 10.77 1.30
C THR A 251 -12.68 11.19 2.75
N ARG A 252 -11.80 10.80 3.67
CA ARG A 252 -11.99 10.95 5.13
C ARG A 252 -10.84 11.70 5.82
N GLY A 253 -9.81 12.10 5.06
CA GLY A 253 -8.61 12.76 5.59
C GLY A 253 -7.56 11.81 6.18
N ASP A 254 -7.95 10.58 6.55
CA ASP A 254 -7.03 9.52 6.94
C ASP A 254 -7.60 8.11 6.66
N ALA A 255 -6.72 7.12 6.49
CA ALA A 255 -7.08 5.70 6.45
C ALA A 255 -7.02 5.06 7.84
N THR A 256 -7.82 4.01 8.05
CA THR A 256 -7.83 3.28 9.32
C THR A 256 -6.46 2.65 9.63
N SER A 257 -6.17 2.46 10.92
CA SER A 257 -4.96 1.77 11.36
C SER A 257 -4.88 0.32 10.86
N GLU A 258 -6.03 -0.34 10.73
CA GLU A 258 -6.17 -1.70 10.19
C GLU A 258 -5.79 -1.74 8.71
N ASP A 259 -6.34 -0.84 7.89
CA ASP A 259 -6.02 -0.77 6.45
C ASP A 259 -4.54 -0.46 6.19
N LYS A 260 -3.94 0.43 7.00
CA LYS A 260 -2.50 0.72 6.93
C LYS A 260 -1.67 -0.51 7.33
N ALA A 261 -2.08 -1.24 8.37
CA ALA A 261 -1.39 -2.47 8.80
C ALA A 261 -1.49 -3.60 7.76
N GLU A 262 -2.65 -3.75 7.10
CA GLU A 262 -2.83 -4.69 5.99
C GLU A 262 -1.93 -4.33 4.80
N LEU A 263 -1.83 -3.04 4.43
CA LEU A 263 -0.95 -2.58 3.37
C LEU A 263 0.53 -2.88 3.70
N GLU A 264 0.98 -2.58 4.91
CA GLU A 264 2.37 -2.86 5.31
C GLU A 264 2.67 -4.37 5.33
N THR A 265 1.70 -5.19 5.74
CA THR A 265 1.82 -6.66 5.68
C THR A 265 1.93 -7.14 4.24
N ALA A 266 1.07 -6.65 3.33
CA ALA A 266 1.09 -7.02 1.92
C ALA A 266 2.37 -6.57 1.21
N LYS A 267 2.88 -5.37 1.51
CA LYS A 267 4.17 -4.87 1.01
C LYS A 267 5.33 -5.74 1.48
N ALA A 268 5.38 -6.07 2.78
CA ALA A 268 6.44 -6.89 3.34
C ALA A 268 6.49 -8.29 2.68
N GLU A 269 5.33 -8.89 2.43
CA GLU A 269 5.25 -10.19 1.74
C GLU A 269 5.66 -10.09 0.27
N PHE A 270 5.23 -9.03 -0.44
CA PHE A 270 5.64 -8.79 -1.83
C PHE A 270 7.17 -8.64 -1.95
N GLU A 271 7.79 -7.79 -1.12
CA GLU A 271 9.24 -7.59 -1.14
C GLU A 271 10.02 -8.85 -0.75
N ARG A 272 9.51 -9.63 0.21
CA ARG A 272 10.09 -10.94 0.57
C ARG A 272 10.06 -11.91 -0.61
N LEU A 273 8.91 -12.08 -1.26
CA LEU A 273 8.74 -12.96 -2.41
C LEU A 273 9.59 -12.49 -3.61
N LYS A 274 9.68 -11.18 -3.83
CA LYS A 274 10.48 -10.57 -4.90
C LYS A 274 11.96 -10.87 -4.72
N ALA A 275 12.48 -10.73 -3.50
CA ALA A 275 13.86 -11.09 -3.17
C ALA A 275 14.16 -12.57 -3.45
N LEU A 276 13.27 -13.49 -3.02
CA LEU A 276 13.41 -14.92 -3.27
C LEU A 276 13.31 -15.26 -4.77
N ALA A 277 12.39 -14.62 -5.50
CA ALA A 277 12.22 -14.80 -6.94
C ALA A 277 13.45 -14.36 -7.73
N ASN A 278 14.06 -13.24 -7.33
CA ASN A 278 15.29 -12.76 -7.94
C ASN A 278 16.46 -13.71 -7.67
N GLU A 279 16.61 -14.18 -6.43
CA GLU A 279 17.68 -15.12 -6.07
C GLU A 279 17.55 -16.43 -6.86
N LEU A 280 16.34 -16.98 -6.96
CA LEU A 280 16.11 -18.19 -7.75
C LEU A 280 16.32 -17.95 -9.24
N SER A 281 15.82 -16.84 -9.80
CA SER A 281 15.97 -16.53 -11.23
C SER A 281 17.44 -16.46 -11.61
N ASN A 282 18.26 -15.76 -10.80
CA ASN A 282 19.71 -15.71 -10.98
C ASN A 282 20.36 -17.09 -10.87
N SER A 283 19.94 -17.92 -9.91
CA SER A 283 20.49 -19.26 -9.72
C SER A 283 20.13 -20.21 -10.87
N LEU A 284 18.97 -20.01 -11.51
CA LEU A 284 18.50 -20.79 -12.66
C LEU A 284 19.00 -20.25 -14.00
N GLY A 285 19.58 -19.04 -14.03
CA GLY A 285 19.99 -18.39 -15.28
C GLY A 285 18.84 -17.87 -16.12
N VAL A 286 17.69 -17.60 -15.50
CA VAL A 286 16.51 -17.06 -16.20
C VAL A 286 16.39 -15.56 -15.94
N PRO A 287 15.86 -14.79 -16.91
CA PRO A 287 15.64 -13.36 -16.72
C PRO A 287 14.76 -13.07 -15.50
N VAL A 288 15.15 -12.06 -14.73
CA VAL A 288 14.34 -11.56 -13.62
C VAL A 288 13.05 -10.95 -14.16
N VAL A 289 11.92 -11.30 -13.54
CA VAL A 289 10.61 -10.75 -13.91
C VAL A 289 10.45 -9.38 -13.27
N GLU A 290 10.32 -8.33 -14.09
CA GLU A 290 9.95 -7.00 -13.64
C GLU A 290 8.42 -6.90 -13.58
N LEU A 291 7.87 -6.92 -12.37
CA LEU A 291 6.46 -6.58 -12.16
C LEU A 291 6.36 -5.07 -12.01
N LYS A 292 5.59 -4.45 -12.91
CA LYS A 292 5.22 -3.04 -12.78
C LYS A 292 4.22 -2.92 -11.65
N GLU A 293 4.62 -2.22 -10.60
CA GLU A 293 3.66 -1.72 -9.61
C GLU A 293 2.67 -0.85 -10.37
N GLU A 294 1.39 -1.23 -10.36
CA GLU A 294 0.39 -0.39 -11.00
C GLU A 294 0.27 0.86 -10.16
N PRO A 295 0.55 2.04 -10.75
CA PRO A 295 0.22 3.28 -10.07
C PRO A 295 -1.27 3.22 -9.70
N SER A 296 -1.61 3.82 -8.57
CA SER A 296 -3.03 4.05 -8.26
C SER A 296 -3.67 4.71 -9.47
N ASP A 297 -4.92 4.38 -9.81
CA ASP A 297 -5.65 4.88 -11.00
C ASP A 297 -5.64 6.43 -11.12
N ASN A 298 -5.22 7.11 -10.06
CA ASN A 298 -5.24 8.54 -9.89
C ASN A 298 -3.86 9.17 -9.67
N GLU A 299 -2.74 8.48 -9.88
CA GLU A 299 -1.44 9.18 -10.02
C GLU A 299 -1.38 9.97 -11.32
N GLU A 300 -2.05 9.49 -12.39
CA GLU A 300 -2.29 10.28 -13.60
C GLU A 300 -3.22 11.47 -13.32
N ASP A 301 -4.32 11.28 -12.58
CA ASP A 301 -5.24 12.37 -12.24
C ASP A 301 -4.60 13.42 -11.30
N GLU A 302 -3.78 13.00 -10.32
CA GLU A 302 -3.03 13.93 -9.47
C GLU A 302 -1.93 14.66 -10.24
N ALA A 303 -1.25 13.99 -11.18
CA ALA A 303 -0.30 14.63 -12.08
C ALA A 303 -0.99 15.65 -12.99
N ALA A 304 -2.16 15.32 -13.54
CA ALA A 304 -2.96 16.21 -14.37
C ALA A 304 -3.50 17.41 -13.57
N ALA A 305 -3.94 17.21 -12.32
CA ALA A 305 -4.38 18.29 -11.43
C ALA A 305 -3.22 19.22 -11.07
N MET A 306 -2.03 18.68 -10.74
CA MET A 306 -0.84 19.50 -10.48
C MET A 306 -0.38 20.25 -11.73
N GLU A 307 -0.49 19.64 -12.92
CA GLU A 307 -0.17 20.28 -14.18
C GLU A 307 -1.16 21.42 -14.50
N MET A 308 -2.44 21.23 -14.21
CA MET A 308 -3.47 22.26 -14.34
C MET A 308 -3.24 23.42 -13.35
N ASP A 309 -2.93 23.14 -12.09
CA ASP A 309 -2.62 24.15 -11.07
C ASP A 309 -1.37 24.95 -11.44
N LYS A 310 -0.34 24.27 -11.97
CA LYS A 310 0.86 24.91 -12.47
C LYS A 310 0.56 25.79 -13.68
N ALA A 311 -0.23 25.31 -14.65
CA ALA A 311 -0.63 26.08 -15.81
C ALA A 311 -1.49 27.31 -15.44
N LEU A 312 -2.28 27.21 -14.38
CA LEU A 312 -3.04 28.32 -13.80
C LEU A 312 -2.12 29.34 -13.13
N ALA A 313 -1.14 28.88 -12.35
CA ALA A 313 -0.17 29.74 -11.66
C ALA A 313 0.78 30.47 -12.64
N GLU A 314 1.16 29.81 -13.73
CA GLU A 314 2.00 30.38 -14.80
C GLU A 314 1.20 31.26 -15.77
N GLY A 315 -0.13 31.33 -15.63
CA GLY A 315 -1.01 32.15 -16.46
C GLY A 315 -1.23 31.59 -17.87
N HIS A 316 -0.87 30.33 -18.12
CA HIS A 316 -1.12 29.62 -19.38
C HIS A 316 -2.61 29.25 -19.55
N VAL A 317 -3.39 29.26 -18.46
CA VAL A 317 -4.83 29.00 -18.44
C VAL A 317 -5.53 30.14 -17.68
N SER A 318 -6.53 30.78 -18.29
CA SER A 318 -7.37 31.77 -17.62
C SER A 318 -8.56 31.10 -16.93
N LEU A 319 -8.74 31.34 -15.63
CA LEU A 319 -9.93 30.89 -14.88
C LEU A 319 -11.22 31.57 -15.37
N TRP A 320 -11.08 32.77 -15.92
CA TRP A 320 -12.19 33.64 -16.31
C TRP A 320 -12.34 33.67 -17.83
N PRO A 321 -13.58 33.65 -18.36
CA PRO A 321 -13.84 33.70 -19.80
C PRO A 321 -13.44 35.05 -20.41
N ASP A 322 -13.48 36.13 -19.62
CA ASP A 322 -13.13 37.48 -20.01
C ASP A 322 -12.72 38.33 -18.79
N ASP A 323 -12.05 39.45 -19.05
CA ASP A 323 -11.58 40.37 -18.01
C ASP A 323 -12.74 41.08 -17.27
N GLU A 324 -13.90 41.26 -17.90
CA GLU A 324 -15.05 41.91 -17.29
C GLU A 324 -15.64 41.04 -16.16
N THR A 325 -15.76 39.74 -16.41
CA THR A 325 -16.15 38.73 -15.43
C THR A 325 -15.11 38.66 -14.31
N ARG A 326 -13.83 38.61 -14.63
CA ARG A 326 -12.76 38.64 -13.60
C ARG A 326 -12.87 39.88 -12.71
N MET A 327 -13.05 41.06 -13.29
CA MET A 327 -13.22 42.31 -12.54
C MET A 327 -14.51 42.30 -11.70
N PHE A 328 -15.58 41.67 -12.19
CA PHE A 328 -16.82 41.55 -11.43
C PHE A 328 -16.67 40.67 -10.18
N TYR A 329 -15.82 39.65 -10.20
CA TYR A 329 -15.62 38.75 -9.06
C TYR A 329 -14.42 39.10 -8.17
N GLU A 330 -13.33 39.64 -8.72
CA GLU A 330 -12.11 39.89 -7.95
C GLU A 330 -12.01 41.34 -7.45
N ASN A 331 -12.59 42.31 -8.17
CA ASN A 331 -12.45 43.72 -7.85
C ASN A 331 -13.73 44.23 -7.15
N LEU A 332 -13.81 44.00 -5.83
CA LEU A 332 -14.90 44.43 -4.97
C LEU A 332 -14.69 45.85 -4.42
N ILE A 333 -15.78 46.53 -4.05
CA ILE A 333 -15.70 47.86 -3.43
C ILE A 333 -15.15 47.77 -2.01
N ASP A 334 -14.14 48.59 -1.69
CA ASP A 334 -13.58 48.68 -0.33
C ASP A 334 -14.39 49.65 0.54
N ILE A 335 -15.45 49.11 1.16
CA ILE A 335 -16.37 49.88 2.02
C ILE A 335 -15.63 50.51 3.21
N ARG A 336 -14.57 49.87 3.74
CA ARG A 336 -13.81 50.38 4.89
C ARG A 336 -13.10 51.70 4.57
N ASN A 337 -12.76 51.93 3.30
CA ASN A 337 -12.11 53.17 2.86
C ASN A 337 -13.09 54.29 2.49
N ILE A 338 -14.37 53.96 2.28
CA ILE A 338 -15.38 54.91 1.77
C ILE A 338 -16.33 55.38 2.87
N VAL A 339 -16.76 54.46 3.74
CA VAL A 339 -17.77 54.74 4.77
C VAL A 339 -17.08 54.98 6.12
N PRO A 340 -17.50 55.96 6.94
CA PRO A 340 -16.96 56.14 8.28
C PRO A 340 -17.15 54.92 9.18
N ARG A 341 -16.09 54.51 9.89
CA ARG A 341 -16.09 53.32 10.78
C ARG A 341 -17.19 53.32 11.84
N SER A 342 -17.66 54.49 12.27
CA SER A 342 -18.77 54.62 13.23
C SER A 342 -20.06 53.91 12.76
N LEU A 343 -20.28 53.78 11.45
CA LEU A 343 -21.50 53.20 10.88
C LEU A 343 -21.49 51.66 10.80
N TYR A 344 -20.32 51.03 10.97
CA TYR A 344 -20.20 49.57 10.87
C TYR A 344 -19.33 48.91 11.94
N LYS A 345 -18.71 49.67 12.86
CA LYS A 345 -17.88 49.12 13.94
C LYS A 345 -18.58 47.99 14.70
N GLU A 346 -19.85 48.21 15.06
CA GLU A 346 -20.63 47.22 15.81
C GLU A 346 -20.99 45.99 14.96
N SER A 347 -21.17 46.11 13.64
CA SER A 347 -21.42 44.95 12.76
C SER A 347 -20.16 44.16 12.44
N GLU A 348 -19.02 44.83 12.30
CA GLU A 348 -17.72 44.21 12.03
C GLU A 348 -17.31 43.26 13.18
N GLU A 349 -17.54 43.66 14.43
CA GLU A 349 -17.19 42.90 15.63
C GLU A 349 -18.16 41.73 15.94
N ARG A 350 -19.33 41.67 15.28
CA ARG A 350 -20.44 40.76 15.64
C ARG A 350 -20.26 39.29 15.22
N THR A 351 -19.12 38.91 14.67
CA THR A 351 -18.95 37.58 14.02
C THR A 351 -17.65 36.87 14.37
N ILE A 352 -16.93 37.28 15.41
CA ILE A 352 -15.76 36.51 15.87
C ILE A 352 -16.23 35.38 16.79
N GLN A 353 -16.78 34.32 16.19
CA GLN A 353 -16.70 32.94 16.69
C GLN A 353 -16.48 32.02 15.48
N GLU A 354 -15.22 31.87 15.12
CA GLU A 354 -14.70 31.06 14.02
C GLU A 354 -14.75 29.54 14.30
N ASN A 355 -15.78 29.06 15.01
CA ASN A 355 -15.86 27.65 15.44
C ASN A 355 -16.91 26.79 14.69
N ASP A 356 -17.71 27.36 13.79
CA ASP A 356 -18.74 26.59 13.05
C ASP A 356 -18.59 26.58 11.52
N LEU A 357 -17.59 27.25 10.94
CA LEU A 357 -17.15 26.94 9.58
C LEU A 357 -16.14 25.78 9.60
N LYS A 358 -16.56 24.63 10.14
CA LYS A 358 -15.94 23.36 9.78
C LYS A 358 -16.37 23.03 8.35
N THR A 359 -15.48 23.26 7.39
CA THR A 359 -15.49 22.63 6.06
C THR A 359 -15.11 21.14 6.13
N SER A 360 -15.49 20.44 7.20
CA SER A 360 -15.39 18.99 7.33
C SER A 360 -16.79 18.38 7.38
N VAL A 361 -16.97 17.28 6.65
CA VAL A 361 -18.24 16.58 6.43
C VAL A 361 -18.59 15.61 7.57
N ASP A 362 -17.86 15.60 8.69
CA ASP A 362 -17.88 14.47 9.63
C ASP A 362 -18.25 14.77 11.10
N GLU A 363 -19.06 15.80 11.39
CA GLU A 363 -19.64 15.94 12.75
C GLU A 363 -21.09 16.45 12.72
N ILE A 364 -22.05 15.58 12.34
CA ILE A 364 -23.41 15.63 12.85
C ILE A 364 -23.81 14.21 13.25
N ASP A 365 -24.07 14.05 14.53
CA ASP A 365 -24.59 12.84 15.17
C ASP A 365 -25.99 12.51 14.62
N VAL A 366 -26.13 11.31 14.05
CA VAL A 366 -27.35 10.77 13.45
C VAL A 366 -27.96 9.78 14.45
N GLU A 367 -28.36 10.25 15.63
CA GLU A 367 -29.08 9.42 16.62
C GLU A 367 -30.30 10.13 17.26
N GLY A 368 -30.77 11.25 16.70
CA GLY A 368 -31.89 12.02 17.25
C GLY A 368 -33.24 11.87 16.54
N LEU A 369 -33.36 11.04 15.51
CA LEU A 369 -34.56 10.91 14.67
C LEU A 369 -35.15 9.50 14.70
N GLU A 370 -35.48 9.00 15.89
CA GLU A 370 -36.43 7.89 16.03
C GLU A 370 -37.14 8.03 17.39
N GLY A 371 -38.41 8.43 17.35
CA GLY A 371 -39.28 8.47 18.54
C GLY A 371 -40.15 9.72 18.63
N ASP A 372 -41.13 9.88 17.74
CA ASP A 372 -42.55 9.79 18.15
C ASP A 372 -43.43 9.89 16.90
N GLU A 373 -43.89 8.74 16.41
CA GLU A 373 -45.07 8.69 15.55
C GLU A 373 -46.30 8.36 16.42
N ARG A 374 -47.25 9.29 16.39
CA ARG A 374 -48.71 9.06 16.29
C ARG A 374 -49.42 8.50 17.53
N GLU A 375 -50.26 9.35 18.12
CA GLU A 375 -51.66 8.99 18.36
C GLU A 375 -52.56 9.99 17.61
N GLY A 376 -53.41 9.48 16.73
CA GLY A 376 -54.62 10.18 16.24
C GLY A 376 -55.77 9.86 17.22
N ASP A 377 -57.00 10.36 17.10
CA ASP A 377 -57.78 11.02 16.06
C ASP A 377 -59.11 11.47 16.75
N ALA A 378 -59.90 12.32 16.06
CA ALA A 378 -61.36 12.51 16.19
C ALA A 378 -61.93 13.29 17.42
N ASP A 379 -62.94 14.18 17.35
CA ASP A 379 -63.82 14.71 16.27
C ASP A 379 -64.79 15.82 16.84
N VAL A 380 -65.38 16.61 15.92
CA VAL A 380 -66.59 17.49 15.90
C VAL A 380 -66.80 18.74 16.79
N GLY A 381 -67.00 19.87 16.07
CA GLY A 381 -68.10 20.84 16.25
C GLY A 381 -67.82 22.07 17.14
N SER A 382 -68.31 23.29 16.92
CA SER A 382 -69.07 23.97 15.86
C SER A 382 -69.26 25.44 16.32
N GLU A 383 -69.14 26.40 15.40
CA GLU A 383 -69.84 27.71 15.36
C GLU A 383 -69.68 28.82 16.45
N ASN A 384 -69.18 29.96 15.93
CA ASN A 384 -69.75 31.32 15.97
C ASN A 384 -69.51 32.32 17.12
N SER A 385 -69.18 33.54 16.63
CA SER A 385 -69.60 34.89 17.02
C SER A 385 -68.73 35.77 17.94
N ASP A 386 -68.50 36.97 17.39
CA ASP A 386 -68.37 38.30 18.01
C ASP A 386 -67.00 38.84 18.50
N GLU A 387 -66.38 39.65 17.62
CA GLU A 387 -65.78 40.96 17.96
C GLU A 387 -66.84 41.88 18.64
N PRO A 388 -66.53 43.02 19.33
CA PRO A 388 -65.29 43.83 19.29
C PRO A 388 -64.85 44.46 20.66
N TYR A 389 -63.82 45.33 20.59
CA TYR A 389 -63.61 46.56 21.40
C TYR A 389 -62.43 46.62 22.42
N ARG A 390 -61.31 47.19 21.94
CA ARG A 390 -60.28 48.00 22.64
C ARG A 390 -60.90 49.32 23.16
N PRO A 391 -60.40 50.14 24.15
CA PRO A 391 -59.05 50.27 24.75
C PRO A 391 -58.99 50.53 26.29
N LYS A 392 -57.77 50.51 26.88
CA LYS A 392 -57.09 51.66 27.54
C LYS A 392 -55.98 51.20 28.51
N THR A 393 -54.76 51.67 28.27
CA THR A 393 -53.69 51.87 29.28
C THR A 393 -53.91 53.25 29.97
N PRO A 394 -53.06 53.82 30.87
CA PRO A 394 -51.90 53.40 31.73
C PRO A 394 -52.10 53.94 33.20
N PRO A 395 -51.12 54.45 34.05
CA PRO A 395 -49.63 54.33 34.19
C PRO A 395 -49.04 54.21 35.65
N SER A 396 -47.70 53.98 35.73
CA SER A 396 -46.65 54.51 36.69
C SER A 396 -46.58 54.10 38.18
N PRO A 397 -45.44 54.29 38.94
CA PRO A 397 -44.20 55.05 38.63
C PRO A 397 -42.79 54.48 39.02
N SER A 398 -41.76 55.01 38.29
CA SER A 398 -40.37 55.47 38.57
C SER A 398 -39.69 55.36 39.97
N PRO A 399 -38.32 55.47 40.12
CA PRO A 399 -37.40 56.53 39.59
C PRO A 399 -36.01 56.08 39.06
N ALA A 400 -35.50 56.61 37.94
CA ALA A 400 -34.74 57.86 37.69
C ALA A 400 -33.27 57.86 38.16
N GLN A 401 -32.32 57.91 37.20
CA GLN A 401 -31.10 58.75 37.27
C GLN A 401 -30.73 59.23 35.85
N ILE A 402 -30.41 60.51 35.79
CA ILE A 402 -30.12 61.35 34.62
C ILE A 402 -28.60 61.40 34.44
N ASN A 403 -28.12 61.39 33.20
CA ASN A 403 -26.96 62.19 32.80
C ASN A 403 -27.08 62.52 31.30
N GLU A 404 -27.21 63.82 31.04
CA GLU A 404 -27.29 64.48 29.74
C GLU A 404 -26.02 65.36 29.59
N GLU A 405 -25.76 65.84 28.36
CA GLU A 405 -24.62 66.65 27.86
C GLU A 405 -23.52 65.84 27.14
N LEU A 406 -23.11 66.09 25.88
CA LEU A 406 -23.29 67.21 24.96
C LEU A 406 -23.44 66.75 23.49
N SER A 407 -24.30 67.47 22.75
CA SER A 407 -24.40 67.51 21.28
C SER A 407 -23.28 68.33 20.64
N VAL A 408 -22.79 67.95 19.45
CA VAL A 408 -22.75 68.70 18.14
C VAL A 408 -22.24 67.66 17.11
N ALA A 409 -22.87 67.28 15.98
CA ALA A 409 -23.64 68.00 14.98
C ALA A 409 -24.71 67.10 14.34
N ASP A 410 -25.87 67.68 13.98
CA ASP A 410 -26.88 67.11 13.08
C ASP A 410 -26.72 67.79 11.69
N PRO A 411 -27.01 67.10 10.56
CA PRO A 411 -28.38 67.02 10.12
C PRO A 411 -28.75 65.66 9.49
N THR A 412 -29.55 64.85 10.16
CA THR A 412 -30.98 64.65 9.89
C THR A 412 -31.48 63.56 10.83
N LEU A 413 -32.28 63.93 11.85
CA LEU A 413 -33.09 62.96 12.61
C LEU A 413 -34.15 62.36 11.68
N ILE A 414 -33.76 61.34 10.93
CA ILE A 414 -34.67 60.50 10.16
C ILE A 414 -35.66 59.89 11.16
N THR A 415 -36.92 60.22 11.02
CA THR A 415 -37.99 59.64 11.82
C THR A 415 -38.03 58.11 11.60
N SER A 416 -38.52 57.36 12.59
CA SER A 416 -38.67 55.89 12.45
C SER A 416 -39.50 55.50 11.21
N GLU A 417 -40.37 56.38 10.74
CA GLU A 417 -41.21 56.22 9.56
C GLU A 417 -40.43 56.46 8.25
N GLU A 418 -39.57 57.47 8.19
CA GLU A 418 -38.68 57.72 7.05
C GLU A 418 -37.63 56.60 6.87
N MET A 419 -37.09 56.05 7.98
CA MET A 419 -36.20 54.88 7.91
C MET A 419 -36.91 53.64 7.35
N LYS A 420 -38.20 53.46 7.69
CA LYS A 420 -39.00 52.35 7.14
C LYS A 420 -39.25 52.53 5.65
N LEU A 421 -39.53 53.77 5.22
CA LEU A 421 -39.71 54.10 3.80
C LEU A 421 -38.41 53.88 3.02
N LEU A 422 -37.26 54.28 3.58
CA LEU A 422 -35.95 54.06 2.99
C LEU A 422 -35.62 52.58 2.87
N ALA A 423 -35.88 51.80 3.93
CA ALA A 423 -35.72 50.35 3.89
C ALA A 423 -36.63 49.69 2.85
N GLN A 424 -37.90 50.11 2.75
CA GLN A 424 -38.83 49.59 1.75
C GLN A 424 -38.33 49.87 0.33
N LYS A 425 -37.87 51.09 0.07
CA LYS A 425 -37.29 51.47 -1.21
C LYS A 425 -36.04 50.64 -1.53
N PHE A 426 -35.16 50.43 -0.56
CA PHE A 426 -33.96 49.62 -0.73
C PHE A 426 -34.29 48.17 -1.13
N PHE A 427 -35.18 47.51 -0.40
CA PHE A 427 -35.53 46.12 -0.69
C PHE A 427 -36.26 45.95 -2.03
N LEU A 428 -37.07 46.93 -2.46
CA LEU A 428 -37.64 46.92 -3.81
C LEU A 428 -36.58 47.11 -4.89
N ASN A 429 -35.52 47.88 -4.62
CA ASN A 429 -34.45 48.12 -5.56
C ASN A 429 -33.55 46.89 -5.79
N LEU A 430 -33.53 45.94 -4.85
CA LEU A 430 -32.74 44.70 -5.00
C LEU A 430 -33.20 43.86 -6.21
N ASP A 431 -34.49 43.91 -6.56
CA ASP A 431 -35.02 43.19 -7.74
C ASP A 431 -34.54 43.78 -9.09
N HIS A 432 -33.89 44.94 -9.05
CA HIS A 432 -33.41 45.73 -10.18
C HIS A 432 -31.88 45.86 -10.22
N LEU A 433 -31.13 45.04 -9.47
CA LEU A 433 -29.68 44.97 -9.62
C LEU A 433 -29.32 44.31 -10.96
N VAL A 434 -28.64 45.07 -11.81
CA VAL A 434 -28.35 44.66 -13.20
C VAL A 434 -26.89 44.83 -13.60
N ASN A 435 -26.07 45.51 -12.79
CA ASN A 435 -24.66 45.72 -13.07
C ASN A 435 -23.83 45.92 -11.79
N ARG A 436 -22.51 45.96 -11.97
CA ARG A 436 -21.53 46.18 -10.90
C ARG A 436 -21.82 47.45 -10.10
N ASP A 437 -22.01 48.58 -10.78
CA ASP A 437 -22.08 49.88 -10.14
C ASP A 437 -23.38 50.04 -9.30
N THR A 438 -24.51 49.52 -9.78
CA THR A 438 -25.77 49.49 -9.01
C THR A 438 -25.70 48.59 -7.79
N THR A 439 -24.94 47.49 -7.88
CA THR A 439 -24.70 46.59 -6.77
C THR A 439 -23.82 47.23 -5.70
N ASP A 440 -22.70 47.83 -6.11
CA ASP A 440 -21.76 48.49 -5.21
C ASP A 440 -22.41 49.72 -4.54
N GLN A 441 -23.20 50.49 -5.29
CA GLN A 441 -23.95 51.62 -4.73
C GLN A 441 -25.01 51.17 -3.72
N SER A 442 -25.65 50.01 -3.95
CA SER A 442 -26.59 49.42 -2.98
C SER A 442 -25.86 48.93 -1.73
N ALA A 443 -24.64 48.39 -1.87
CA ALA A 443 -23.81 48.03 -0.72
C ALA A 443 -23.53 49.26 0.15
N LEU A 444 -23.09 50.36 -0.45
CA LEU A 444 -22.84 51.63 0.26
C LEU A 444 -24.11 52.18 0.93
N ASP A 445 -25.23 52.25 0.21
CA ASP A 445 -26.50 52.75 0.74
C ASP A 445 -26.98 51.94 1.96
N PHE A 446 -26.82 50.61 1.89
CA PHE A 446 -27.16 49.74 3.01
C PHE A 446 -26.29 49.99 4.24
N VAL A 447 -24.96 50.11 4.06
CA VAL A 447 -24.05 50.37 5.20
C VAL A 447 -24.29 51.76 5.80
N SER A 448 -24.49 52.77 4.97
CA SER A 448 -24.65 54.15 5.41
C SER A 448 -25.97 54.39 6.15
N ASN A 449 -27.06 53.78 5.69
CA ASN A 449 -28.41 54.17 6.12
C ASN A 449 -29.22 53.07 6.82
N LEU A 450 -28.88 51.78 6.61
CA LEU A 450 -29.74 50.65 7.01
C LEU A 450 -29.03 49.61 7.88
N ASN A 451 -27.77 49.81 8.25
CA ASN A 451 -26.96 48.84 9.00
C ASN A 451 -27.43 48.66 10.45
N THR A 452 -28.49 47.88 10.64
CA THR A 452 -29.00 47.45 11.94
C THR A 452 -29.17 45.94 11.96
N LYS A 453 -29.10 45.32 13.14
CA LYS A 453 -29.30 43.86 13.30
C LYS A 453 -30.61 43.36 12.68
N SER A 454 -31.68 44.15 12.78
CA SER A 454 -33.00 43.80 12.22
C SER A 454 -32.97 43.79 10.69
N TYR A 455 -32.41 44.83 10.06
CA TYR A 455 -32.35 44.93 8.61
C TYR A 455 -31.32 43.98 7.98
N ARG A 456 -30.21 43.63 8.67
CA ARG A 456 -29.29 42.57 8.20
C ARG A 456 -29.98 41.21 8.13
N LYS A 457 -30.73 40.83 9.17
CA LYS A 457 -31.56 39.60 9.15
C LYS A 457 -32.63 39.64 8.06
N LYS A 458 -33.24 40.80 7.83
CA LYS A 458 -34.21 40.98 6.74
C LYS A 458 -33.54 40.82 5.37
N LEU A 459 -32.33 41.35 5.21
CA LEU A 459 -31.52 41.21 4.00
C LEU A 459 -31.17 39.74 3.74
N VAL A 460 -30.67 39.00 4.74
CA VAL A 460 -30.42 37.56 4.63
C VAL A 460 -31.65 36.81 4.11
N LYS A 461 -32.84 37.09 4.65
CA LYS A 461 -34.10 36.45 4.21
C LYS A 461 -34.46 36.77 2.76
N VAL A 462 -34.26 38.01 2.32
CA VAL A 462 -34.51 38.42 0.93
C VAL A 462 -33.54 37.74 -0.03
N LEU A 463 -32.24 37.72 0.31
CA LEU A 463 -31.20 37.09 -0.50
C LEU A 463 -31.35 35.56 -0.57
N TYR A 464 -31.78 34.92 0.52
CA TYR A 464 -32.08 33.50 0.55
C TYR A 464 -33.34 33.15 -0.25
N GLY A 465 -34.35 34.03 -0.22
CA GLY A 465 -35.67 33.84 -0.83
C GLY A 465 -35.75 34.12 -2.33
N VAL A 466 -34.65 34.10 -3.08
CA VAL A 466 -34.63 34.42 -4.52
C VAL A 466 -35.58 33.49 -5.29
N PRO A 467 -36.59 34.04 -6.00
CA PRO A 467 -37.49 33.26 -6.85
C PRO A 467 -36.73 32.50 -7.93
N SER A 468 -37.15 31.27 -8.23
CA SER A 468 -36.56 30.46 -9.31
C SER A 468 -36.70 31.09 -10.71
N SER A 469 -37.61 32.06 -10.87
CA SER A 469 -37.78 32.85 -12.09
C SER A 469 -36.75 33.98 -12.27
N ARG A 470 -35.96 34.31 -11.24
CA ARG A 470 -35.02 35.44 -11.21
C ARG A 470 -33.61 35.05 -10.80
N LEU A 471 -33.09 33.96 -11.37
CA LEU A 471 -31.73 33.49 -11.11
C LEU A 471 -30.66 34.44 -11.67
N ASP A 472 -31.04 35.36 -12.56
CA ASP A 472 -30.20 36.45 -13.08
C ASP A 472 -29.68 37.38 -11.98
N LEU A 473 -30.35 37.45 -10.82
CA LEU A 473 -29.95 38.31 -9.70
C LEU A 473 -28.82 37.72 -8.85
N LEU A 474 -28.56 36.41 -8.95
CA LEU A 474 -27.62 35.73 -8.06
C LEU A 474 -26.18 36.27 -8.12
N PRO A 475 -25.59 36.59 -9.29
CA PRO A 475 -24.25 37.17 -9.33
C PRO A 475 -24.17 38.52 -8.61
N PHE A 476 -25.20 39.35 -8.72
CA PHE A 476 -25.28 40.65 -8.05
C PHE A 476 -25.49 40.50 -6.55
N TYR A 477 -26.30 39.53 -6.12
CA TYR A 477 -26.48 39.24 -4.70
C TYR A 477 -25.22 38.67 -4.07
N ALA A 478 -24.50 37.78 -4.77
CA ALA A 478 -23.21 37.26 -4.33
C ALA A 478 -22.18 38.38 -4.20
N ARG A 479 -22.08 39.28 -5.20
CA ARG A 479 -21.20 40.46 -5.13
C ARG A 479 -21.57 41.41 -4.00
N LEU A 480 -22.86 41.66 -3.77
CA LEU A 480 -23.35 42.48 -2.66
C LEU A 480 -22.91 41.89 -1.30
N VAL A 481 -23.11 40.58 -1.10
CA VAL A 481 -22.70 39.88 0.12
C VAL A 481 -21.18 39.93 0.29
N ALA A 482 -20.42 39.64 -0.77
CA ALA A 482 -18.96 39.68 -0.73
C ALA A 482 -18.43 41.09 -0.39
N SER A 483 -19.05 42.13 -0.94
CA SER A 483 -18.69 43.53 -0.66
C SER A 483 -19.02 43.94 0.78
N LEU A 484 -20.10 43.41 1.36
CA LEU A 484 -20.52 43.68 2.74
C LEU A 484 -19.75 42.85 3.78
N SER A 485 -19.18 41.69 3.38
CA SER A 485 -18.52 40.74 4.27
C SER A 485 -17.46 41.36 5.20
N PRO A 486 -16.57 42.27 4.74
CA PRO A 486 -15.55 42.86 5.62
C PRO A 486 -16.11 43.73 6.76
N VAL A 487 -17.32 44.27 6.61
CA VAL A 487 -17.92 45.23 7.57
C VAL A 487 -19.14 44.68 8.31
N MET A 488 -19.72 43.58 7.83
CA MET A 488 -20.81 42.84 8.49
C MET A 488 -20.73 41.33 8.20
N PRO A 489 -19.72 40.64 8.75
CA PRO A 489 -19.53 39.21 8.50
C PRO A 489 -20.69 38.32 8.97
N ASP A 490 -21.55 38.83 9.87
CA ASP A 490 -22.70 38.10 10.43
C ASP A 490 -23.73 37.76 9.35
N LEU A 491 -23.90 38.68 8.40
CA LEU A 491 -24.76 38.49 7.24
C LEU A 491 -24.27 37.35 6.35
N THR A 492 -22.97 37.32 6.04
CA THR A 492 -22.34 36.29 5.20
C THR A 492 -22.45 34.91 5.84
N THR A 493 -22.12 34.82 7.13
CA THR A 493 -22.18 33.56 7.88
C THR A 493 -23.61 33.03 8.00
N GLU A 494 -24.60 33.88 8.30
CA GLU A 494 -26.01 33.47 8.41
C GLU A 494 -26.55 32.96 7.07
N LEU A 495 -26.29 33.69 5.97
CA LEU A 495 -26.72 33.29 4.62
C LEU A 495 -26.05 31.97 4.18
N SER A 496 -24.74 31.85 4.36
CA SER A 496 -23.99 30.64 4.00
C SER A 496 -24.50 29.42 4.77
N THR A 497 -24.79 29.59 6.07
CA THR A 497 -25.36 28.52 6.90
C THR A 497 -26.73 28.07 6.40
N MET A 498 -27.61 29.02 6.01
CA MET A 498 -28.92 28.69 5.46
C MET A 498 -28.81 27.94 4.12
N LEU A 499 -27.93 28.37 3.23
CA LEU A 499 -27.70 27.75 1.92
C LEU A 499 -27.09 26.34 2.05
N ILE A 500 -26.12 26.14 2.95
CA ILE A 500 -25.55 24.82 3.24
C ILE A 500 -26.62 23.85 3.76
N LYS A 501 -27.49 24.32 4.68
CA LYS A 501 -28.61 23.50 5.18
C LYS A 501 -29.58 23.12 4.08
N GLN A 502 -29.94 24.07 3.21
CA GLN A 502 -30.80 23.81 2.05
C GLN A 502 -30.16 22.78 1.10
N PHE A 503 -28.88 22.95 0.77
CA PHE A 503 -28.15 22.04 -0.10
C PHE A 503 -28.12 20.63 0.46
N ARG A 504 -27.82 20.47 1.76
CA ARG A 504 -27.85 19.16 2.44
C ARG A 504 -29.24 18.53 2.35
N PHE A 505 -30.29 19.28 2.69
CA PHE A 505 -31.67 18.78 2.62
C PHE A 505 -32.06 18.32 1.21
N GLU A 506 -31.71 19.09 0.19
CA GLU A 506 -31.97 18.72 -1.21
C GLU A 506 -31.11 17.53 -1.67
N ALA A 507 -29.84 17.44 -1.26
CA ALA A 507 -28.97 16.32 -1.60
C ALA A 507 -29.47 15.01 -0.97
N TYR A 508 -29.93 15.04 0.29
CA TYR A 508 -30.52 13.87 0.95
C TYR A 508 -31.89 13.50 0.38
N SER A 509 -32.74 14.48 0.04
CA SER A 509 -34.08 14.22 -0.51
C SER A 509 -34.06 13.70 -1.94
N ASN A 510 -33.06 14.11 -2.76
CA ASN A 510 -32.91 13.66 -4.15
C ASN A 510 -32.17 12.31 -4.31
N LEU A 511 -31.78 11.64 -3.23
CA LEU A 511 -31.37 10.22 -3.32
C LEU A 511 -32.52 9.30 -3.79
N ASN A 512 -33.76 9.81 -3.86
CA ASN A 512 -34.91 9.06 -4.34
C ASN A 512 -35.53 9.51 -5.69
N PHE A 513 -35.10 10.58 -6.38
CA PHE A 513 -35.59 10.89 -7.74
C PHE A 513 -34.65 11.81 -8.56
N THR A 514 -34.66 11.63 -9.88
CA THR A 514 -33.64 12.01 -10.90
C THR A 514 -33.24 13.49 -11.12
N CYS A 515 -31.91 13.73 -11.14
CA CYS A 515 -31.03 14.53 -12.05
C CYS A 515 -31.34 15.99 -12.50
N LEU A 516 -32.54 16.55 -12.41
CA LEU A 516 -32.81 17.89 -12.98
C LEU A 516 -32.68 19.06 -11.97
N THR A 517 -32.80 18.80 -10.67
CA THR A 517 -32.76 19.81 -9.59
C THR A 517 -31.33 20.21 -9.20
N LEU A 518 -30.35 19.31 -9.36
CA LEU A 518 -28.93 19.52 -9.00
C LEU A 518 -28.23 20.63 -9.80
N ASN A 519 -28.66 20.89 -11.04
CA ASN A 519 -28.07 21.96 -11.86
C ASN A 519 -28.41 23.37 -11.34
N ASN A 520 -29.57 23.54 -10.69
CA ASN A 520 -30.03 24.84 -10.20
C ASN A 520 -29.36 25.22 -8.88
N THR A 521 -29.20 24.28 -7.95
CA THR A 521 -28.47 24.51 -6.70
C THR A 521 -26.96 24.48 -6.89
N GLY A 522 -26.44 23.66 -7.81
CA GLY A 522 -25.02 23.69 -8.19
C GLY A 522 -24.57 25.03 -8.77
N SER A 523 -25.44 25.72 -9.51
CA SER A 523 -25.16 27.06 -10.05
C SER A 523 -25.15 28.14 -8.97
N ARG A 524 -25.99 28.00 -7.93
CA ARG A 524 -25.99 28.88 -6.74
C ARG A 524 -24.72 28.73 -5.91
N ILE A 525 -24.28 27.50 -5.69
CA ILE A 525 -23.09 27.18 -4.86
C ILE A 525 -21.79 27.47 -5.61
N ARG A 526 -21.72 27.22 -6.93
CA ARG A 526 -20.54 27.60 -7.73
C ARG A 526 -20.26 29.10 -7.69
N ASN A 527 -21.30 29.92 -7.72
CA ASN A 527 -21.16 31.37 -7.64
C ASN A 527 -20.69 31.86 -6.26
N GLU A 528 -21.02 31.17 -5.16
CA GLU A 528 -20.48 31.52 -3.82
C GLU A 528 -19.09 30.94 -3.55
N ARG A 529 -18.76 29.73 -4.04
CA ARG A 529 -17.42 29.14 -3.87
C ARG A 529 -16.31 29.90 -4.58
N LEU A 530 -16.61 30.64 -5.66
CA LEU A 530 -15.67 31.53 -6.32
C LEU A 530 -15.20 32.71 -5.45
N TYR A 531 -15.93 33.03 -4.37
CA TYR A 531 -15.57 34.10 -3.42
C TYR A 531 -15.03 33.61 -2.07
N LEU A 532 -15.23 32.33 -1.72
CA LEU A 532 -14.85 31.79 -0.40
C LEU A 532 -13.53 31.02 -0.38
N VAL A 533 -12.79 30.96 -1.50
CA VAL A 533 -11.48 30.26 -1.60
C VAL A 533 -10.31 31.25 -1.80
N ARG A 534 -10.45 32.50 -1.35
CA ARG A 534 -9.30 33.38 -1.08
C ARG A 534 -9.47 34.16 0.20
#